data_AF-A0A315SUF8-F1
#
_entry.id   AF-A0A315SUF8-F1
#
_cell.length_a   1.000
_cell.length_b   1.000
_cell.length_c   1.000
_cell.angle_alpha   90.00
_cell.angle_beta   90.00
_cell.angle_gamma   90.00
#
_symmetry.space_group_name_H-M   'P 1'
#
loop_
_entity.id
_entity.type
_entity.pdbx_description
1 polymer ?
#
loop_
_entity_poly.entity_id
_entity_poly.type
_entity_poly.pdbx_seq_one_letter_code
_entity_poly.pdbx_strand_id
1 'polypeptide(L)'
;MTQTKSASADCQPMPGDWPRDFDVREEYAEQQELLDTAALHETTAVTDNTASIAQIIAREILDSRGNPTVEAQVTLVGGQRGIASVPSGASTGSREALELRDGGKRYHGKGVLNAVGHINLTIAAHLRGMDASNQRAIDQALIDLDSTENKGKLGANAILAVSLATAKAAAQFNGQELYEYFAALHGTPGQFSMPVPMMNIINGGEHADNNVDIQEFMIQPIGAKSFREALRMGAEVFHTLKKVLSARGLNTAVGDEGGFAPSLDSNEQALVVIQEAIERAGYQVGVDISMALDCAASEFFESGEYVLAGENKRFSSAAFTDYLSQLRDRYPILSIEDGMDESDWHGWALLTQALGKRTQLVGDDLFVTNPSILREGIHQGVGNAILIKYNQIGTLSETLDAIRLAQQAGYNAVISHRSGETEDTTIADLAVGTRAGQIKTGSLCRSDRVGKYNRLLRIEEALADEAPYCAAALRAERG
;
A
#
# COMPACT_ATOMS: atom_id res chain seq x y z
N MET A 1 13.19 -44.53 63.81
CA MET A 1 12.09 -43.68 63.34
C MET A 1 12.61 -42.94 62.11
N THR A 2 12.56 -43.57 60.93
CA THR A 2 11.51 -43.40 59.88
C THR A 2 11.53 -42.01 59.27
N GLN A 3 11.61 -41.77 57.96
CA GLN A 3 11.78 -42.62 56.77
C GLN A 3 11.98 -41.66 55.58
N THR A 4 12.93 -41.92 54.70
CA THR A 4 12.93 -41.43 53.32
C THR A 4 11.84 -42.14 52.49
N LYS A 5 11.09 -41.41 51.66
CA LYS A 5 10.26 -41.90 50.52
C LYS A 5 10.36 -40.84 49.41
N SER A 6 10.95 -41.04 48.23
CA SER A 6 10.77 -42.02 47.13
C SER A 6 9.55 -41.76 46.23
N ALA A 7 9.86 -41.19 45.06
CA ALA A 7 9.38 -41.43 43.69
C ALA A 7 7.93 -41.88 43.37
N SER A 8 7.40 -41.19 42.33
CA SER A 8 6.72 -41.69 41.11
C SER A 8 5.21 -41.98 41.09
N ALA A 9 4.66 -41.77 39.87
CA ALA A 9 3.34 -42.13 39.31
C ALA A 9 2.20 -41.12 39.61
N ASP A 10 1.43 -40.54 38.68
CA ASP A 10 1.15 -40.84 37.27
C ASP A 10 0.66 -39.56 36.54
N CYS A 11 1.33 -39.16 35.46
CA CYS A 11 0.68 -38.38 34.40
C CYS A 11 0.33 -39.36 33.29
N GLN A 12 -0.96 -39.66 33.16
CA GLN A 12 -1.47 -40.44 32.04
C GLN A 12 -1.20 -39.67 30.73
N PRO A 13 -0.68 -40.32 29.67
CA PRO A 13 -0.70 -39.72 28.35
C PRO A 13 -2.15 -39.67 27.84
N MET A 14 -2.60 -38.49 27.44
CA MET A 14 -3.84 -38.31 26.69
C MET A 14 -3.75 -39.14 25.40
N PRO A 15 -4.67 -40.08 25.12
CA PRO A 15 -4.76 -40.71 23.82
C PRO A 15 -5.57 -39.81 22.88
N GLY A 16 -5.12 -39.66 21.65
CA GLY A 16 -5.90 -38.98 20.61
C GLY A 16 -5.07 -38.51 19.45
N ASP A 17 -4.58 -39.47 18.66
CA ASP A 17 -4.32 -39.41 17.22
C ASP A 17 -4.37 -38.02 16.56
N TRP A 18 -3.21 -37.38 16.48
CA TRP A 18 -2.96 -36.44 15.39
C TRP A 18 -2.75 -37.25 14.11
N PRO A 19 -3.48 -36.99 13.02
CA PRO A 19 -3.25 -37.69 11.76
C PRO A 19 -1.80 -37.46 11.34
N ARG A 20 -1.00 -38.54 11.36
CA ARG A 20 0.41 -38.55 10.95
C ARG A 20 0.59 -38.63 9.43
N ASP A 21 -0.52 -38.59 8.69
CA ASP A 21 -0.53 -38.66 7.23
C ASP A 21 -0.75 -37.28 6.60
N PHE A 22 -0.10 -36.26 7.15
CA PHE A 22 0.12 -35.00 6.42
C PHE A 22 1.56 -35.02 5.91
N ASP A 23 1.77 -35.74 4.81
CA ASP A 23 3.09 -35.77 4.16
C ASP A 23 3.28 -34.48 3.36
N VAL A 24 3.86 -33.48 4.02
CA VAL A 24 4.29 -32.21 3.40
C VAL A 24 5.25 -32.43 2.23
N ARG A 25 5.78 -33.64 2.03
CA ARG A 25 6.73 -33.95 0.96
C ARG A 25 6.05 -34.22 -0.38
N GLU A 26 4.80 -34.67 -0.42
CA GLU A 26 4.15 -35.00 -1.70
C GLU A 26 3.76 -33.74 -2.50
N GLU A 27 3.15 -32.73 -1.87
CA GLU A 27 2.83 -31.44 -2.55
C GLU A 27 4.09 -30.61 -2.86
N TYR A 28 5.13 -30.67 -2.01
CA TYR A 28 6.42 -30.02 -2.30
C TYR A 28 7.24 -30.77 -3.35
N ALA A 29 7.10 -32.10 -3.47
CA ALA A 29 7.76 -32.86 -4.53
C ALA A 29 7.20 -32.50 -5.90
N GLU A 30 5.88 -32.30 -6.04
CA GLU A 30 5.29 -31.84 -7.31
C GLU A 30 5.77 -30.41 -7.67
N GLN A 31 5.90 -29.52 -6.69
CA GLN A 31 6.47 -28.18 -6.90
C GLN A 31 7.97 -28.22 -7.23
N GLN A 32 8.74 -29.08 -6.56
CA GLN A 32 10.16 -29.25 -6.80
C GLN A 32 10.42 -29.91 -8.16
N GLU A 33 9.60 -30.88 -8.57
CA GLU A 33 9.67 -31.53 -9.87
C GLU A 33 9.27 -30.55 -10.99
N LEU A 34 8.29 -29.67 -10.78
CA LEU A 34 7.99 -28.54 -11.70
C LEU A 34 9.17 -27.55 -11.80
N LEU A 35 9.84 -27.23 -10.69
CA LEU A 35 11.01 -26.35 -10.66
C LEU A 35 12.24 -26.99 -11.34
N ASP A 36 12.45 -28.29 -11.14
CA ASP A 36 13.58 -29.05 -11.69
C ASP A 36 13.36 -29.35 -13.18
N THR A 37 12.11 -29.58 -13.62
CA THR A 37 11.77 -29.73 -15.05
C THR A 37 11.91 -28.39 -15.80
N ALA A 38 11.67 -27.26 -15.13
CA ALA A 38 11.95 -25.93 -15.66
C ALA A 38 13.46 -25.58 -15.71
N ALA A 39 14.30 -26.27 -14.92
CA ALA A 39 15.74 -26.01 -14.83
C ALA A 39 16.59 -26.79 -15.86
N LEU A 40 16.02 -27.80 -16.54
CA LEU A 40 16.78 -28.67 -17.46
C LEU A 40 16.69 -28.23 -18.92
N HIS A 41 17.15 -27.02 -19.25
CA HIS A 41 17.58 -26.66 -20.61
C HIS A 41 18.89 -25.87 -20.51
N GLU A 42 20.03 -26.58 -20.44
CA GLU A 42 21.34 -26.00 -20.75
C GLU A 42 21.39 -25.73 -22.26
N THR A 43 21.19 -24.48 -22.65
CA THR A 43 21.58 -23.99 -23.98
C THR A 43 22.89 -23.21 -23.87
N THR A 44 23.85 -23.66 -24.67
CA THR A 44 25.12 -23.01 -24.99
C THR A 44 24.98 -21.48 -25.06
N ALA A 45 25.76 -20.77 -24.24
CA ALA A 45 25.80 -19.32 -24.17
C ALA A 45 26.25 -18.71 -25.51
N VAL A 46 25.26 -18.35 -26.33
CA VAL A 46 25.38 -17.24 -27.26
C VAL A 46 25.14 -15.98 -26.44
N THR A 47 26.09 -15.04 -26.47
CA THR A 47 25.99 -13.72 -25.85
C THR A 47 24.97 -12.87 -26.60
N ASP A 48 23.69 -13.25 -26.54
CA ASP A 48 22.61 -12.43 -27.04
C ASP A 48 22.25 -11.42 -25.95
N ASN A 49 22.76 -10.20 -26.09
CA ASN A 49 22.50 -9.07 -25.19
C ASN A 49 21.06 -8.58 -25.38
N THR A 50 20.10 -9.42 -25.05
CA THR A 50 18.67 -9.16 -25.22
C THR A 50 17.99 -9.20 -23.85
N ALA A 51 17.08 -8.26 -23.60
CA ALA A 51 16.24 -8.25 -22.41
C ALA A 51 15.09 -9.27 -22.51
N SER A 52 15.30 -10.38 -23.24
CA SER A 52 14.30 -11.42 -23.45
C SER A 52 14.03 -12.18 -22.16
N ILE A 53 12.76 -12.39 -21.82
CA ILE A 53 12.34 -13.21 -20.69
C ILE A 53 12.72 -14.67 -20.94
N ALA A 54 13.54 -15.23 -20.05
CA ALA A 54 13.96 -16.62 -20.10
C ALA A 54 13.07 -17.51 -19.22
N GLN A 55 12.75 -17.03 -18.01
CA GLN A 55 12.01 -17.80 -17.01
C GLN A 55 11.19 -16.88 -16.10
N ILE A 56 10.00 -17.36 -15.73
CA ILE A 56 9.15 -16.77 -14.70
C ILE A 56 8.85 -17.86 -13.66
N ILE A 57 9.08 -17.56 -12.38
CA ILE A 57 8.73 -18.44 -11.26
C ILE A 57 7.92 -17.65 -10.25
N ALA A 58 6.87 -18.23 -9.70
CA ALA A 58 6.11 -17.69 -8.59
C ALA A 58 6.02 -18.67 -7.42
N ARG A 59 5.81 -18.10 -6.22
CA ARG A 59 5.63 -18.82 -4.97
C ARG A 59 4.63 -18.12 -4.05
N GLU A 60 4.01 -18.90 -3.18
CA GLU A 60 3.19 -18.40 -2.08
C GLU A 60 4.11 -17.99 -0.92
N ILE A 61 4.02 -16.73 -0.49
CA ILE A 61 4.69 -16.20 0.70
C ILE A 61 3.65 -15.63 1.68
N LEU A 62 4.06 -15.07 2.81
CA LEU A 62 3.16 -14.42 3.77
C LEU A 62 3.32 -12.89 3.74
N ASP A 63 2.20 -12.19 3.83
CA ASP A 63 2.15 -10.75 4.06
C ASP A 63 2.37 -10.40 5.55
N SER A 64 2.39 -9.11 5.86
CA SER A 64 2.64 -8.59 7.21
C SER A 64 1.52 -8.88 8.21
N ARG A 65 0.37 -9.39 7.75
CA ARG A 65 -0.74 -9.87 8.58
C ARG A 65 -0.74 -11.40 8.71
N GLY A 66 0.24 -12.08 8.10
CA GLY A 66 0.34 -13.53 8.08
C GLY A 66 -0.63 -14.21 7.12
N ASN A 67 -1.22 -13.48 6.17
CA ASN A 67 -2.04 -14.06 5.10
C ASN A 67 -1.15 -14.41 3.90
N PRO A 68 -1.49 -15.43 3.11
CA PRO A 68 -0.78 -15.73 1.88
C PRO A 68 -0.82 -14.58 0.87
N THR A 69 0.28 -14.38 0.14
CA THR A 69 0.35 -13.53 -1.05
C THR A 69 1.33 -14.11 -2.08
N VAL A 70 1.35 -13.52 -3.28
CA VAL A 70 2.13 -13.97 -4.42
C VAL A 70 3.44 -13.20 -4.50
N GLU A 71 4.55 -13.93 -4.64
CA GLU A 71 5.84 -13.41 -5.10
C GLU A 71 6.17 -13.99 -6.46
N ALA A 72 6.60 -13.16 -7.41
CA ALA A 72 7.07 -13.58 -8.73
C ALA A 72 8.52 -13.16 -8.96
N GLN A 73 9.21 -13.95 -9.78
CA GLN A 73 10.58 -13.74 -10.22
C GLN A 73 10.66 -13.73 -11.75
N VAL A 74 11.06 -12.57 -12.25
CA VAL A 74 11.58 -12.18 -13.56
C VAL A 74 13.00 -12.64 -13.90
N THR A 75 13.32 -13.68 -14.69
CA THR A 75 14.73 -13.93 -15.12
C THR A 75 14.88 -13.73 -16.64
N LEU A 76 15.84 -12.89 -17.05
CA LEU A 76 16.15 -12.64 -18.46
C LEU A 76 17.24 -13.59 -18.99
N VAL A 77 17.39 -13.69 -20.31
CA VAL A 77 18.42 -14.53 -20.97
C VAL A 77 19.84 -14.14 -20.52
N GLY A 78 20.08 -12.85 -20.27
CA GLY A 78 21.35 -12.34 -19.74
C GLY A 78 21.59 -12.62 -18.25
N GLY A 79 20.65 -13.25 -17.54
CA GLY A 79 20.76 -13.62 -16.12
C GLY A 79 20.29 -12.55 -15.13
N GLN A 80 19.90 -11.35 -15.58
CA GLN A 80 19.32 -10.33 -14.71
C GLN A 80 17.99 -10.81 -14.13
N ARG A 81 17.73 -10.43 -12.87
CA ARG A 81 16.64 -10.99 -12.08
C ARG A 81 15.87 -9.92 -11.31
N GLY A 82 14.57 -9.82 -11.59
CA GLY A 82 13.64 -9.01 -10.80
C GLY A 82 12.76 -9.90 -9.91
N ILE A 83 12.48 -9.46 -8.69
CA ILE A 83 11.57 -10.14 -7.76
C ILE A 83 10.57 -9.10 -7.23
N ALA A 84 9.30 -9.42 -7.22
CA ALA A 84 8.27 -8.57 -6.64
C ALA A 84 7.20 -9.40 -5.93
N SER A 85 6.74 -8.85 -4.81
CA SER A 85 5.68 -9.42 -3.98
C SER A 85 4.51 -8.46 -3.92
N VAL A 86 3.29 -9.00 -3.99
CA VAL A 86 2.07 -8.18 -4.10
C VAL A 86 1.46 -7.91 -2.72
N PRO A 87 1.12 -6.65 -2.39
CA PRO A 87 0.40 -6.37 -1.15
C PRO A 87 -1.11 -6.65 -1.29
N SER A 88 -1.81 -6.72 -0.17
CA SER A 88 -3.25 -7.02 -0.09
C SER A 88 -3.97 -6.04 0.84
N GLY A 89 -5.22 -5.67 0.50
CA GLY A 89 -6.07 -4.79 1.29
C GLY A 89 -6.75 -5.46 2.49
N ALA A 90 -7.28 -4.66 3.43
CA ALA A 90 -8.23 -5.09 4.46
C ALA A 90 -9.63 -4.68 4.01
N SER A 91 -9.81 -3.37 3.81
CA SER A 91 -10.88 -2.82 3.00
C SER A 91 -10.47 -2.78 1.51
N THR A 92 -11.43 -3.12 0.67
CA THR A 92 -11.29 -3.15 -0.79
C THR A 92 -12.51 -2.47 -1.38
N GLY A 93 -12.30 -1.36 -2.11
CA GLY A 93 -13.37 -0.72 -2.86
C GLY A 93 -14.06 -1.70 -3.81
N SER A 94 -15.37 -1.55 -4.00
CA SER A 94 -16.18 -2.53 -4.74
C SER A 94 -15.79 -2.67 -6.22
N ARG A 95 -14.99 -1.73 -6.73
CA ARG A 95 -14.56 -1.63 -8.13
C ARG A 95 -13.07 -1.97 -8.35
N GLU A 96 -12.36 -2.45 -7.33
CA GLU A 96 -10.96 -2.89 -7.46
C GLU A 96 -10.82 -4.09 -8.42
N ALA A 97 -9.65 -4.22 -9.03
CA ALA A 97 -9.24 -5.45 -9.70
C ALA A 97 -9.19 -6.62 -8.69
N LEU A 98 -9.59 -7.80 -9.13
CA LEU A 98 -9.86 -8.93 -8.25
C LEU A 98 -8.57 -9.63 -7.80
N GLU A 99 -8.30 -9.64 -6.50
CA GLU A 99 -7.31 -10.54 -5.89
C GLU A 99 -7.85 -11.98 -5.93
N LEU A 100 -7.15 -12.90 -6.61
CA LEU A 100 -7.56 -14.30 -6.67
C LEU A 100 -7.09 -15.06 -5.42
N ARG A 101 -8.06 -15.62 -4.69
CA ARG A 101 -7.88 -16.44 -3.49
C ARG A 101 -8.46 -17.85 -3.74
N ASP A 102 -7.85 -18.87 -3.15
CA ASP A 102 -8.20 -20.27 -3.40
C ASP A 102 -9.54 -20.69 -2.77
N GLY A 103 -9.95 -20.03 -1.69
CA GLY A 103 -10.99 -20.57 -0.80
C GLY A 103 -10.53 -21.86 -0.11
N GLY A 104 -11.49 -22.64 0.39
CA GLY A 104 -11.20 -23.93 1.03
C GLY A 104 -10.57 -23.83 2.42
N LYS A 105 -9.77 -24.84 2.80
CA LYS A 105 -9.29 -25.03 4.19
C LYS A 105 -7.96 -24.35 4.50
N ARG A 106 -7.03 -24.25 3.54
CA ARG A 106 -5.69 -23.67 3.77
C ARG A 106 -5.82 -22.19 4.06
N TYR A 107 -5.12 -21.73 5.11
CA TYR A 107 -5.11 -20.33 5.54
C TYR A 107 -6.53 -19.73 5.66
N HIS A 108 -7.50 -20.50 6.16
CA HIS A 108 -8.90 -20.07 6.29
C HIS A 108 -9.52 -19.57 4.96
N GLY A 109 -9.13 -20.19 3.85
CA GLY A 109 -9.61 -19.84 2.52
C GLY A 109 -8.79 -18.77 1.81
N LYS A 110 -7.73 -18.26 2.44
CA LYS A 110 -6.92 -17.16 1.90
C LYS A 110 -5.68 -17.60 1.11
N GLY A 111 -5.54 -18.88 0.79
CA GLY A 111 -4.48 -19.40 -0.07
C GLY A 111 -4.44 -18.72 -1.44
N VAL A 112 -3.29 -18.74 -2.11
CA VAL A 112 -3.08 -18.13 -3.43
C VAL A 112 -2.43 -19.08 -4.44
N LEU A 113 -2.54 -20.40 -4.24
CA LEU A 113 -1.92 -21.40 -5.11
C LEU A 113 -2.48 -21.37 -6.53
N ASN A 114 -3.75 -21.01 -6.72
CA ASN A 114 -4.30 -20.85 -8.06
C ASN A 114 -3.62 -19.72 -8.81
N ALA A 115 -3.41 -18.56 -8.17
CA ALA A 115 -2.69 -17.43 -8.75
C ALA A 115 -1.21 -17.78 -9.04
N VAL A 116 -0.55 -18.50 -8.12
CA VAL A 116 0.82 -19.01 -8.33
C VAL A 116 0.87 -19.99 -9.51
N GLY A 117 -0.10 -20.89 -9.63
CA GLY A 117 -0.23 -21.83 -10.75
C GLY A 117 -0.44 -21.13 -12.08
N HIS A 118 -1.29 -20.09 -12.13
CA HIS A 118 -1.46 -19.25 -13.30
C HIS A 118 -0.15 -18.59 -13.75
N ILE A 119 0.69 -18.14 -12.80
CA ILE A 119 2.00 -17.58 -13.16
C ILE A 119 2.92 -18.66 -13.74
N ASN A 120 3.12 -19.75 -13.00
CA ASN A 120 4.12 -20.77 -13.33
C ASN A 120 3.79 -21.53 -14.62
N LEU A 121 2.52 -21.64 -14.98
CA LEU A 121 2.09 -22.40 -16.16
C LEU A 121 1.67 -21.48 -17.31
N THR A 122 0.64 -20.66 -17.09
CA THR A 122 -0.03 -19.93 -18.17
C THR A 122 0.75 -18.66 -18.55
N ILE A 123 1.07 -17.81 -17.58
CA ILE A 123 1.78 -16.54 -17.83
C ILE A 123 3.22 -16.81 -18.27
N ALA A 124 3.93 -17.71 -17.58
CA ALA A 124 5.30 -18.07 -17.93
C ALA A 124 5.43 -18.57 -19.37
N ALA A 125 4.51 -19.43 -19.83
CA ALA A 125 4.49 -19.90 -21.21
C ALA A 125 4.19 -18.78 -22.21
N HIS A 126 3.29 -17.86 -21.87
CA HIS A 126 2.87 -16.77 -22.75
C HIS A 126 3.94 -15.69 -22.93
N LEU A 127 4.64 -15.31 -21.85
CA LEU A 127 5.62 -14.22 -21.88
C LEU A 127 7.05 -14.65 -22.22
N ARG A 128 7.33 -15.96 -22.31
CA ARG A 128 8.66 -16.47 -22.65
C ARG A 128 9.13 -15.92 -24.01
N GLY A 129 10.32 -15.34 -24.04
CA GLY A 129 10.89 -14.76 -25.25
C GLY A 129 10.47 -13.30 -25.52
N MET A 130 9.53 -12.73 -24.75
CA MET A 130 9.17 -11.32 -24.89
C MET A 130 10.27 -10.41 -24.32
N ASP A 131 10.42 -9.22 -24.91
CA ASP A 131 11.35 -8.20 -24.44
C ASP A 131 10.82 -7.51 -23.18
N ALA A 132 11.49 -7.74 -22.04
CA ALA A 132 11.15 -7.14 -20.75
C ALA A 132 11.30 -5.62 -20.71
N SER A 133 12.08 -5.02 -21.62
CA SER A 133 12.22 -3.56 -21.69
C SER A 133 10.96 -2.88 -22.24
N ASN A 134 10.08 -3.63 -22.92
CA ASN A 134 8.79 -3.13 -23.38
C ASN A 134 7.69 -3.42 -22.35
N GLN A 135 7.74 -2.69 -21.23
CA GLN A 135 6.80 -2.87 -20.12
C GLN A 135 5.33 -2.81 -20.57
N ARG A 136 4.99 -1.89 -21.47
CA ARG A 136 3.62 -1.74 -21.99
C ARG A 136 3.17 -2.97 -22.76
N ALA A 137 4.03 -3.57 -23.58
CA ALA A 137 3.70 -4.79 -24.31
C ALA A 137 3.55 -6.00 -23.38
N ILE A 138 4.39 -6.11 -22.35
CA ILE A 138 4.26 -7.15 -21.31
C ILE A 138 2.93 -7.02 -20.57
N ASP A 139 2.63 -5.82 -20.06
CA ASP A 139 1.39 -5.57 -19.32
C ASP A 139 0.16 -5.78 -20.20
N GLN A 140 0.20 -5.38 -21.47
CA GLN A 140 -0.89 -5.63 -22.42
C GLN A 140 -1.08 -7.12 -22.69
N ALA A 141 0.00 -7.89 -22.86
CA ALA A 141 -0.11 -9.34 -23.05
C ALA A 141 -0.72 -10.03 -21.82
N LEU A 142 -0.40 -9.57 -20.60
CA LEU A 142 -1.02 -10.07 -19.37
C LEU A 142 -2.53 -9.76 -19.31
N ILE A 143 -2.91 -8.53 -19.65
CA ILE A 143 -4.32 -8.09 -19.68
C ILE A 143 -5.10 -8.89 -20.73
N ASP A 144 -4.55 -9.05 -21.93
CA ASP A 144 -5.20 -9.78 -23.03
C ASP A 144 -5.34 -11.28 -22.72
N LEU A 145 -4.35 -11.88 -22.04
CA LEU A 145 -4.36 -13.28 -21.60
C LEU A 145 -5.45 -13.55 -20.54
N ASP A 146 -5.63 -12.60 -19.63
CA ASP A 146 -6.72 -12.63 -18.65
C ASP A 146 -8.08 -12.43 -19.31
N SER A 147 -8.21 -11.49 -20.25
CA SER A 147 -9.42 -11.17 -21.02
C SER A 147 -10.65 -10.74 -20.23
N THR A 148 -10.51 -10.43 -18.93
CA THR A 148 -11.60 -9.87 -18.10
C THR A 148 -11.28 -8.43 -17.70
N GLU A 149 -12.33 -7.63 -17.47
CA GLU A 149 -12.19 -6.20 -17.11
C GLU A 149 -11.49 -6.01 -15.76
N ASN A 150 -11.78 -6.88 -14.78
CA ASN A 150 -11.28 -6.79 -13.42
C ASN A 150 -10.11 -7.75 -13.12
N LYS A 151 -9.49 -8.36 -14.14
CA LYS A 151 -8.38 -9.31 -13.99
C LYS A 151 -8.75 -10.56 -13.17
N GLY A 152 -10.02 -10.94 -13.19
CA GLY A 152 -10.59 -11.98 -12.33
C GLY A 152 -10.31 -13.42 -12.77
N LYS A 153 -9.79 -13.64 -13.98
CA LYS A 153 -9.48 -15.00 -14.48
C LYS A 153 -8.12 -15.47 -13.97
N LEU A 154 -7.09 -14.66 -14.13
CA LEU A 154 -5.73 -14.96 -13.67
C LEU A 154 -5.50 -14.48 -12.22
N GLY A 155 -6.18 -13.41 -11.83
CA GLY A 155 -5.99 -12.69 -10.57
C GLY A 155 -5.11 -11.46 -10.76
N ALA A 156 -5.55 -10.30 -10.26
CA ALA A 156 -4.78 -9.06 -10.28
C ALA A 156 -3.45 -9.21 -9.52
N ASN A 157 -3.43 -10.03 -8.46
CA ASN A 157 -2.23 -10.42 -7.73
C ASN A 157 -1.23 -11.22 -8.58
N ALA A 158 -1.70 -12.12 -9.45
CA ALA A 158 -0.81 -12.84 -10.37
C ALA A 158 -0.18 -11.90 -11.41
N ILE A 159 -1.02 -11.06 -12.03
CA ILE A 159 -0.62 -10.14 -13.08
C ILE A 159 0.36 -9.08 -12.55
N LEU A 160 0.05 -8.46 -11.40
CA LEU A 160 0.89 -7.42 -10.83
C LEU A 160 2.27 -7.94 -10.43
N ALA A 161 2.33 -9.14 -9.82
CA ALA A 161 3.60 -9.73 -9.40
C ALA A 161 4.57 -9.84 -10.58
N VAL A 162 4.09 -10.34 -11.72
CA VAL A 162 4.88 -10.48 -12.94
C VAL A 162 5.20 -9.13 -13.59
N SER A 163 4.24 -8.20 -13.61
CA SER A 163 4.42 -6.84 -14.13
C SER A 163 5.59 -6.12 -13.43
N LEU A 164 5.60 -6.14 -12.09
CA LEU A 164 6.63 -5.49 -11.28
C LEU A 164 7.98 -6.23 -11.33
N ALA A 165 7.95 -7.57 -11.28
CA ALA A 165 9.17 -8.37 -11.39
C ALA A 165 9.86 -8.18 -12.74
N THR A 166 9.08 -8.01 -13.82
CA THR A 166 9.60 -7.69 -15.15
C THR A 166 10.27 -6.32 -15.18
N ALA A 167 9.62 -5.29 -14.61
CA ALA A 167 10.20 -3.95 -14.52
C ALA A 167 11.54 -3.93 -13.78
N LYS A 168 11.64 -4.67 -12.67
CA LYS A 168 12.89 -4.80 -11.90
C LYS A 168 13.99 -5.53 -12.66
N ALA A 169 13.64 -6.58 -13.40
CA ALA A 169 14.59 -7.31 -14.25
C ALA A 169 15.10 -6.41 -15.39
N ALA A 170 14.21 -5.65 -16.02
CA ALA A 170 14.54 -4.70 -17.09
C ALA A 170 15.39 -3.52 -16.58
N ALA A 171 15.12 -2.99 -15.39
CA ALA A 171 15.96 -1.96 -14.76
C ALA A 171 17.41 -2.45 -14.59
N GLN A 172 17.59 -3.67 -14.06
CA GLN A 172 18.91 -4.30 -13.93
C GLN A 172 19.60 -4.53 -15.28
N PHE A 173 18.85 -4.96 -16.30
CA PHE A 173 19.38 -5.14 -17.66
C PHE A 173 19.92 -3.83 -18.23
N ASN A 174 19.21 -2.72 -17.99
CA ASN A 174 19.61 -1.39 -18.43
C ASN A 174 20.70 -0.75 -17.54
N GLY A 175 21.15 -1.43 -16.48
CA GLY A 175 22.12 -0.89 -15.53
C GLY A 175 21.59 0.34 -14.77
N GLN A 176 20.27 0.40 -14.56
CA GLN A 176 19.56 1.51 -13.93
C GLN A 176 19.02 1.12 -12.56
N GLU A 177 18.95 2.10 -11.66
CA GLU A 177 18.12 1.95 -10.46
C GLU A 177 16.62 1.96 -10.85
N LEU A 178 15.78 1.31 -10.04
CA LEU A 178 14.36 1.13 -10.37
C LEU A 178 13.61 2.48 -10.52
N TYR A 179 13.93 3.47 -9.69
CA TYR A 179 13.33 4.81 -9.79
C TYR A 179 13.72 5.52 -11.10
N GLU A 180 14.92 5.29 -11.64
CA GLU A 180 15.35 5.84 -12.94
C GLU A 180 14.59 5.17 -14.08
N TYR A 181 14.44 3.85 -14.01
CA TYR A 181 13.67 3.08 -14.96
C TYR A 181 12.19 3.52 -14.97
N PHE A 182 11.59 3.73 -13.80
CA PHE A 182 10.24 4.28 -13.71
C PHE A 182 10.13 5.69 -14.26
N ALA A 183 11.10 6.57 -14.03
CA ALA A 183 11.11 7.90 -14.63
C ALA A 183 11.17 7.86 -16.16
N ALA A 184 11.95 6.93 -16.73
CA ALA A 184 11.99 6.70 -18.17
C ALA A 184 10.64 6.18 -18.71
N LEU A 185 10.03 5.18 -18.07
CA LEU A 185 8.71 4.67 -18.43
C LEU A 185 7.60 5.71 -18.28
N HIS A 186 7.70 6.60 -17.29
CA HIS A 186 6.73 7.67 -17.07
C HIS A 186 6.82 8.77 -18.14
N GLY A 187 7.96 8.89 -18.81
CA GLY A 187 8.24 9.89 -19.84
C GLY A 187 8.98 11.13 -19.30
N THR A 188 9.58 11.02 -18.12
CA THR A 188 10.30 12.10 -17.43
C THR A 188 11.70 11.65 -16.98
N PRO A 189 12.54 11.11 -17.87
CA PRO A 189 13.85 10.58 -17.49
C PRO A 189 14.73 11.65 -16.81
N GLY A 190 15.46 11.25 -15.76
CA GLY A 190 16.35 12.13 -15.00
C GLY A 190 15.63 13.18 -14.15
N GLN A 191 14.31 13.08 -13.99
CA GLN A 191 13.54 14.01 -13.17
C GLN A 191 12.95 13.28 -11.97
N PHE A 192 13.31 13.73 -10.78
CA PHE A 192 12.95 13.08 -9.52
C PHE A 192 12.41 14.08 -8.50
N SER A 193 11.77 13.56 -7.45
CA SER A 193 11.42 14.32 -6.25
C SER A 193 11.25 13.38 -5.08
N MET A 194 11.68 13.79 -3.90
CA MET A 194 11.40 13.03 -2.68
C MET A 194 9.97 13.30 -2.21
N PRO A 195 9.17 12.26 -1.91
CA PRO A 195 7.77 12.44 -1.52
C PRO A 195 7.64 12.95 -0.08
N VAL A 196 6.64 13.79 0.17
CA VAL A 196 6.17 14.11 1.52
C VAL A 196 5.42 12.90 2.08
N PRO A 197 5.88 12.30 3.19
CA PRO A 197 5.19 11.16 3.77
C PRO A 197 3.95 11.59 4.56
N MET A 198 2.85 10.86 4.37
CA MET A 198 1.65 10.89 5.21
C MET A 198 1.76 9.70 6.16
N MET A 199 2.15 9.97 7.41
CA MET A 199 2.54 8.94 8.36
C MET A 199 1.39 8.66 9.32
N ASN A 200 0.72 7.51 9.17
CA ASN A 200 -0.35 7.10 10.07
C ASN A 200 0.20 6.82 11.47
N ILE A 201 -0.29 7.53 12.49
CA ILE A 201 0.18 7.38 13.88
C ILE A 201 -0.92 7.02 14.88
N ILE A 202 -2.20 7.15 14.51
CA ILE A 202 -3.36 6.64 15.27
C ILE A 202 -4.33 5.98 14.28
N ASN A 203 -4.75 4.76 14.63
CA ASN A 203 -5.70 3.97 13.88
C ASN A 203 -7.08 4.00 14.55
N GLY A 204 -8.13 4.00 13.74
CA GLY A 204 -9.51 3.68 14.07
C GLY A 204 -10.11 2.77 13.00
N GLY A 205 -11.44 2.72 12.92
CA GLY A 205 -12.19 1.93 11.93
C GLY A 205 -11.75 0.46 11.90
N GLU A 206 -11.75 -0.13 10.70
CA GLU A 206 -11.37 -1.53 10.48
C GLU A 206 -9.89 -1.83 10.77
N HIS A 207 -9.05 -0.81 10.96
CA HIS A 207 -7.62 -0.95 11.27
C HIS A 207 -7.31 -1.08 12.77
N ALA A 208 -8.34 -1.00 13.63
CA ALA A 208 -8.18 -1.06 15.08
C ALA A 208 -9.41 -1.63 15.81
N ASP A 209 -9.16 -2.43 16.85
CA ASP A 209 -10.19 -2.84 17.82
C ASP A 209 -10.38 -1.73 18.88
N ASN A 210 -10.91 -0.58 18.46
CA ASN A 210 -11.22 0.56 19.33
C ASN A 210 -12.57 1.23 18.96
N ASN A 211 -12.83 2.41 19.51
CA ASN A 211 -14.07 3.16 19.32
C ASN A 211 -13.89 4.43 18.48
N VAL A 212 -12.82 4.51 17.70
CA VAL A 212 -12.53 5.65 16.81
C VAL A 212 -13.08 5.28 15.44
N ASP A 213 -13.98 6.09 14.88
CA ASP A 213 -14.67 5.77 13.62
C ASP A 213 -13.80 6.07 12.40
N ILE A 214 -13.05 7.18 12.41
CA ILE A 214 -12.11 7.55 11.34
C ILE A 214 -10.93 6.57 11.33
N GLN A 215 -10.63 6.02 10.15
CA GLN A 215 -9.67 4.92 10.00
C GLN A 215 -8.22 5.32 10.30
N GLU A 216 -7.74 6.46 9.80
CA GLU A 216 -6.35 6.88 10.02
C GLU A 216 -6.21 8.37 10.33
N PHE A 217 -5.35 8.65 11.31
CA PHE A 217 -4.89 10.00 11.62
C PHE A 217 -3.39 10.08 11.38
N MET A 218 -3.03 10.89 10.40
CA MET A 218 -1.68 10.98 9.87
C MET A 218 -1.03 12.32 10.19
N ILE A 219 0.30 12.32 10.31
CA ILE A 219 1.13 13.53 10.32
C ILE A 219 1.91 13.68 9.03
N GLN A 220 2.16 14.92 8.64
CA GLN A 220 2.92 15.28 7.44
C GLN A 220 4.00 16.31 7.81
N PRO A 221 5.30 15.95 7.74
CA PRO A 221 6.42 16.83 8.12
C PRO A 221 6.75 17.89 7.06
N ILE A 222 5.80 18.77 6.78
CA ILE A 222 5.85 19.80 5.72
C ILE A 222 6.92 20.89 5.89
N GLY A 223 7.51 21.03 7.08
CA GLY A 223 8.58 22.00 7.36
C GLY A 223 9.98 21.51 6.99
N ALA A 224 10.16 20.21 6.82
CA ALA A 224 11.45 19.58 6.53
C ALA A 224 12.08 20.08 5.22
N LYS A 225 13.41 20.02 5.15
CA LYS A 225 14.21 20.38 3.96
C LYS A 225 14.66 19.16 3.15
N SER A 226 14.54 17.98 3.74
CA SER A 226 14.86 16.69 3.10
C SER A 226 13.93 15.60 3.63
N PHE A 227 13.84 14.51 2.89
CA PHE A 227 13.14 13.32 3.32
C PHE A 227 13.75 12.73 4.60
N ARG A 228 15.08 12.70 4.72
CA ARG A 228 15.77 12.29 5.95
C ARG A 228 15.34 13.10 7.17
N GLU A 229 15.22 14.41 7.03
CA GLU A 229 14.72 15.27 8.10
C GLU A 229 13.25 14.98 8.39
N ALA A 230 12.41 14.90 7.36
CA ALA A 230 10.99 14.57 7.49
C ALA A 230 10.76 13.25 8.24
N LEU A 231 11.52 12.21 7.92
CA LEU A 231 11.43 10.91 8.58
C LEU A 231 11.81 10.99 10.06
N ARG A 232 12.87 11.73 10.40
CA ARG A 232 13.27 11.96 11.79
C ARG A 232 12.18 12.70 12.57
N MET A 233 11.62 13.76 12.00
CA MET A 233 10.52 14.51 12.63
C MET A 233 9.34 13.60 12.96
N GLY A 234 8.92 12.77 12.00
CA GLY A 234 7.84 11.81 12.20
C GLY A 234 8.14 10.79 13.30
N ALA A 235 9.35 10.25 13.34
CA ALA A 235 9.76 9.28 14.36
C ALA A 235 9.78 9.88 15.77
N GLU A 236 10.27 11.11 15.92
CA GLU A 236 10.27 11.84 17.20
C GLU A 236 8.84 12.10 17.69
N VAL A 237 7.91 12.51 16.81
CA VAL A 237 6.49 12.67 17.15
C VAL A 237 5.85 11.34 17.52
N PHE A 238 6.08 10.27 16.75
CA PHE A 238 5.53 8.94 17.05
C PHE A 238 5.95 8.43 18.44
N HIS A 239 7.24 8.54 18.78
CA HIS A 239 7.73 8.14 20.11
C HIS A 239 7.21 9.07 21.23
N THR A 240 6.99 10.34 20.93
CA THR A 240 6.41 11.29 21.89
C THR A 240 4.92 10.99 22.12
N LEU A 241 4.18 10.65 21.06
CA LEU A 241 2.78 10.23 21.14
C LEU A 241 2.63 8.99 22.02
N LYS A 242 3.52 8.01 21.89
CA LYS A 242 3.54 6.83 22.79
C LYS A 242 3.58 7.23 24.27
N LYS A 243 4.39 8.24 24.62
CA LYS A 243 4.50 8.74 26.00
C LYS A 243 3.24 9.49 26.42
N VAL A 244 2.65 10.30 25.53
CA VAL A 244 1.38 11.01 25.78
C VAL A 244 0.25 10.02 26.09
N LEU A 245 0.08 9.00 25.24
CA LEU A 245 -0.93 7.95 25.44
C LEU A 245 -0.68 7.17 26.73
N SER A 246 0.56 6.76 27.00
CA SER A 246 0.92 6.03 28.22
C SER A 246 0.64 6.83 29.49
N ALA A 247 0.93 8.14 29.49
CA ALA A 247 0.66 9.03 30.62
C ALA A 247 -0.84 9.19 30.91
N ARG A 248 -1.68 8.97 29.91
CA ARG A 248 -3.15 8.95 30.01
C ARG A 248 -3.71 7.56 30.32
N GLY A 249 -2.85 6.55 30.50
CA GLY A 249 -3.27 5.16 30.74
C GLY A 249 -3.88 4.47 29.50
N LEU A 250 -3.65 5.00 28.31
CA LEU A 250 -4.19 4.47 27.05
C LEU A 250 -3.29 3.38 26.45
N ASN A 251 -3.88 2.51 25.64
CA ASN A 251 -3.17 1.45 24.94
C ASN A 251 -2.13 2.04 23.95
N THR A 252 -0.97 1.38 23.87
CA THR A 252 0.10 1.73 22.91
C THR A 252 0.53 0.53 22.06
N ALA A 253 -0.31 -0.52 22.00
CA ALA A 253 -0.23 -1.50 20.94
C ALA A 253 -0.50 -0.84 19.59
N VAL A 254 0.03 -1.45 18.54
CA VAL A 254 -0.04 -0.93 17.18
C VAL A 254 -0.94 -1.81 16.32
N GLY A 255 -1.70 -1.21 15.39
CA GLY A 255 -2.48 -1.94 14.39
C GLY A 255 -1.64 -2.41 13.20
N ASP A 256 -2.31 -2.77 12.11
CA ASP A 256 -1.70 -3.33 10.90
C ASP A 256 -0.66 -2.39 10.27
N GLU A 257 -0.90 -1.08 10.35
CA GLU A 257 -0.06 -0.03 9.75
C GLU A 257 0.96 0.57 10.72
N GLY A 258 1.02 0.05 11.96
CA GLY A 258 1.97 0.49 12.97
C GLY A 258 1.54 1.74 13.76
N GLY A 259 0.39 2.35 13.45
CA GLY A 259 -0.20 3.42 14.26
C GLY A 259 -0.76 2.87 15.57
N PHE A 260 -0.87 3.70 16.61
CA PHE A 260 -1.44 3.28 17.88
C PHE A 260 -2.96 3.12 17.77
N ALA A 261 -3.54 2.16 18.49
CA ALA A 261 -4.99 1.93 18.53
C ALA A 261 -5.57 2.15 19.95
N PRO A 262 -5.53 3.37 20.51
CA PRO A 262 -6.18 3.66 21.79
C PRO A 262 -7.69 3.79 21.63
N SER A 263 -8.45 3.47 22.68
CA SER A 263 -9.84 3.95 22.80
C SER A 263 -9.84 5.41 23.23
N LEU A 264 -10.63 6.25 22.57
CA LEU A 264 -10.68 7.70 22.76
C LEU A 264 -12.12 8.18 22.90
N ASP A 265 -12.34 9.30 23.59
CA ASP A 265 -13.71 9.80 23.83
C ASP A 265 -14.43 10.28 22.56
N SER A 266 -13.67 10.62 21.51
CA SER A 266 -14.19 11.05 20.20
C SER A 266 -13.11 10.96 19.12
N ASN A 267 -13.51 11.09 17.85
CA ASN A 267 -12.57 11.18 16.73
C ASN A 267 -11.68 12.43 16.87
N GLU A 268 -12.24 13.56 17.33
CA GLU A 268 -11.48 14.78 17.56
C GLU A 268 -10.41 14.61 18.65
N GLN A 269 -10.65 13.76 19.66
CA GLN A 269 -9.68 13.52 20.72
C GLN A 269 -8.38 12.91 20.18
N ALA A 270 -8.41 12.21 19.03
CA ALA A 270 -7.21 11.75 18.32
C ALA A 270 -6.36 12.93 17.83
N LEU A 271 -6.97 13.94 17.21
CA LEU A 271 -6.30 15.16 16.76
C LEU A 271 -5.68 15.93 17.93
N VAL A 272 -6.38 16.00 19.08
CA VAL A 272 -5.87 16.65 20.30
C VAL A 272 -4.59 15.99 20.82
N VAL A 273 -4.55 14.66 20.91
CA VAL A 273 -3.34 13.97 21.41
C VAL A 273 -2.20 14.01 20.40
N ILE A 274 -2.49 14.03 19.10
CA ILE A 274 -1.49 14.23 18.05
C ILE A 274 -0.90 15.63 18.14
N GLN A 275 -1.73 16.66 18.29
CA GLN A 275 -1.27 18.04 18.47
C GLN A 275 -0.33 18.15 19.66
N GLU A 276 -0.74 17.60 20.81
CA GLU A 276 0.09 17.58 22.02
C GLU A 276 1.43 16.85 21.79
N ALA A 277 1.43 15.75 21.01
CA ALA A 277 2.64 15.01 20.69
C ALA A 277 3.60 15.81 19.78
N ILE A 278 3.06 16.53 18.78
CA ILE A 278 3.84 17.42 17.91
C ILE A 278 4.51 18.52 18.75
N GLU A 279 3.75 19.20 19.59
CA GLU A 279 4.24 20.29 20.44
C GLU A 279 5.29 19.80 21.44
N ARG A 280 5.04 18.67 22.11
CA ARG A 280 5.99 18.07 23.06
C ARG A 280 7.27 17.53 22.39
N ALA A 281 7.23 17.20 21.12
CA ALA A 281 8.40 16.83 20.33
C ALA A 281 9.23 18.06 19.90
N GLY A 282 8.73 19.28 20.13
CA GLY A 282 9.44 20.52 19.83
C GLY A 282 9.14 21.09 18.44
N TYR A 283 8.09 20.62 17.78
CA TYR A 283 7.68 21.07 16.45
C TYR A 283 6.47 22.01 16.51
N GLN A 284 6.38 22.94 15.55
CA GLN A 284 5.24 23.84 15.39
C GLN A 284 4.13 23.19 14.55
N VAL A 285 2.95 23.09 15.14
CA VAL A 285 1.73 22.57 14.49
C VAL A 285 1.32 23.49 13.33
N GLY A 286 1.10 22.92 12.15
CA GLY A 286 0.73 23.62 10.92
C GLY A 286 1.88 24.32 10.18
N VAL A 287 3.05 24.48 10.80
CA VAL A 287 4.25 25.05 10.18
C VAL A 287 5.26 23.94 9.86
N ASP A 288 5.65 23.17 10.87
CA ASP A 288 6.59 22.07 10.74
C ASP A 288 5.87 20.77 10.38
N ILE A 289 4.72 20.54 11.01
CA ILE A 289 3.94 19.31 10.86
C ILE A 289 2.45 19.66 10.69
N SER A 290 1.85 19.24 9.58
CA SER A 290 0.40 19.25 9.38
C SER A 290 -0.21 17.87 9.66
N MET A 291 -1.53 17.80 9.62
CA MET A 291 -2.30 16.56 9.80
C MET A 291 -2.99 16.17 8.51
N ALA A 292 -3.30 14.88 8.38
CA ALA A 292 -4.16 14.34 7.36
C ALA A 292 -5.06 13.25 7.93
N LEU A 293 -6.21 13.05 7.30
CA LEU A 293 -7.18 12.03 7.67
C LEU A 293 -7.38 11.06 6.52
N ASP A 294 -7.57 9.79 6.84
CA ASP A 294 -8.32 8.85 6.01
C ASP A 294 -9.56 8.46 6.78
N CYS A 295 -10.71 8.88 6.26
CA CYS A 295 -11.98 8.60 6.90
C CYS A 295 -12.44 7.17 6.61
N ALA A 296 -12.11 6.61 5.44
CA ALA A 296 -12.74 5.39 4.91
C ALA A 296 -14.26 5.40 5.09
N ALA A 297 -14.92 6.49 4.68
CA ALA A 297 -16.29 6.78 5.11
C ALA A 297 -17.34 5.78 4.61
N SER A 298 -17.01 4.99 3.59
CA SER A 298 -17.82 3.85 3.13
C SER A 298 -18.10 2.84 4.25
N GLU A 299 -17.15 2.63 5.17
CA GLU A 299 -17.27 1.65 6.27
C GLU A 299 -18.35 2.02 7.31
N PHE A 300 -18.72 3.30 7.38
CA PHE A 300 -19.76 3.79 8.27
C PHE A 300 -20.89 4.51 7.53
N PHE A 301 -21.05 4.27 6.23
CA PHE A 301 -22.16 4.78 5.44
C PHE A 301 -23.30 3.76 5.40
N GLU A 302 -24.39 4.06 6.09
CA GLU A 302 -25.55 3.17 6.21
C GLU A 302 -26.83 3.89 5.83
N SER A 303 -27.59 3.30 4.90
CA SER A 303 -28.93 3.80 4.53
C SER A 303 -28.97 5.28 4.12
N GLY A 304 -27.91 5.79 3.49
CA GLY A 304 -27.81 7.19 3.05
C GLY A 304 -27.30 8.18 4.11
N GLU A 305 -26.85 7.69 5.26
CA GLU A 305 -26.29 8.50 6.35
C GLU A 305 -24.90 7.99 6.77
N TYR A 306 -24.05 8.90 7.24
CA TYR A 306 -22.76 8.57 7.87
C TYR A 306 -22.96 8.40 9.38
N VAL A 307 -22.64 7.23 9.92
CA VAL A 307 -22.93 6.80 11.29
C VAL A 307 -21.63 6.69 12.10
N LEU A 308 -21.30 7.73 12.87
CA LEU A 308 -20.16 7.69 13.79
C LEU A 308 -20.60 7.01 15.09
N ALA A 309 -20.40 5.69 15.19
CA ALA A 309 -20.81 4.87 16.33
C ALA A 309 -20.07 5.27 17.61
N GLY A 310 -18.77 5.57 17.52
CA GLY A 310 -17.93 6.04 18.62
C GLY A 310 -18.43 7.32 19.28
N GLU A 311 -19.14 8.16 18.51
CA GLU A 311 -19.74 9.41 18.99
C GLU A 311 -21.27 9.37 19.13
N ASN A 312 -21.90 8.25 18.75
CA ASN A 312 -23.36 8.10 18.64
C ASN A 312 -24.01 9.25 17.82
N LYS A 313 -23.42 9.57 16.67
CA LYS A 313 -23.88 10.63 15.75
C LYS A 313 -24.22 10.07 14.37
N ARG A 314 -25.16 10.74 13.71
CA ARG A 314 -25.59 10.46 12.35
C ARG A 314 -25.58 11.74 11.53
N PHE A 315 -25.13 11.66 10.29
CA PHE A 315 -25.00 12.80 9.40
C PHE A 315 -25.55 12.46 8.02
N SER A 316 -26.25 13.40 7.40
CA SER A 316 -26.36 13.42 5.93
C SER A 316 -25.00 13.81 5.32
N SER A 317 -24.80 13.61 4.02
CA SER A 317 -23.56 14.01 3.33
C SER A 317 -23.21 15.50 3.52
N ALA A 318 -24.22 16.38 3.50
CA ALA A 318 -24.02 17.80 3.77
C ALA A 318 -23.56 18.05 5.22
N ALA A 319 -24.20 17.40 6.20
CA ALA A 319 -23.83 17.56 7.61
C ALA A 319 -22.44 16.95 7.91
N PHE A 320 -22.06 15.88 7.22
CA PHE A 320 -20.73 15.28 7.35
C PHE A 320 -19.65 16.15 6.70
N THR A 321 -19.97 16.78 5.56
CA THR A 321 -19.11 17.82 4.95
C THR A 321 -18.84 18.96 5.93
N ASP A 322 -19.88 19.43 6.64
CA ASP A 322 -19.76 20.49 7.64
C ASP A 322 -18.92 20.03 8.84
N TYR A 323 -19.09 18.78 9.28
CA TYR A 323 -18.28 18.18 10.34
C TYR A 323 -16.79 18.17 9.98
N LEU A 324 -16.43 17.66 8.80
CA LEU A 324 -15.05 17.64 8.31
C LEU A 324 -14.48 19.05 8.12
N SER A 325 -15.31 19.98 7.64
CA SER A 325 -14.93 21.40 7.50
C SER A 325 -14.57 22.03 8.85
N GLN A 326 -15.36 21.76 9.89
CA GLN A 326 -15.11 22.25 11.25
C GLN A 326 -13.86 21.63 11.88
N LEU A 327 -13.55 20.36 11.59
CA LEU A 327 -12.27 19.77 12.01
C LEU A 327 -11.10 20.49 11.34
N ARG A 328 -11.16 20.68 10.03
CA ARG A 328 -10.13 21.40 9.26
C ARG A 328 -9.94 22.86 9.69
N ASP A 329 -10.99 23.51 10.19
CA ASP A 329 -10.88 24.89 10.66
C ASP A 329 -10.23 25.02 12.05
N ARG A 330 -10.23 23.94 12.83
CA ARG A 330 -9.63 23.89 14.17
C ARG A 330 -8.23 23.31 14.19
N TYR A 331 -7.93 22.38 13.28
CA TYR A 331 -6.66 21.68 13.17
C TYR A 331 -6.06 21.88 11.78
N PRO A 332 -4.72 21.90 11.61
CA PRO A 332 -4.08 22.08 10.31
C PRO A 332 -4.16 20.81 9.45
N ILE A 333 -5.37 20.39 9.11
CA ILE A 333 -5.66 19.25 8.25
C ILE A 333 -5.52 19.71 6.81
N LEU A 334 -4.45 19.28 6.14
CA LEU A 334 -4.17 19.65 4.75
C LEU A 334 -4.67 18.61 3.76
N SER A 335 -5.00 17.40 4.21
CA SER A 335 -5.50 16.32 3.35
C SER A 335 -6.58 15.50 4.05
N ILE A 336 -7.65 15.18 3.33
CA ILE A 336 -8.72 14.27 3.74
C ILE A 336 -8.89 13.25 2.63
N GLU A 337 -8.72 11.99 2.96
CA GLU A 337 -8.94 10.82 2.12
C GLU A 337 -10.29 10.19 2.45
N ASP A 338 -11.01 9.76 1.40
CA ASP A 338 -12.30 9.10 1.46
C ASP A 338 -13.29 9.68 2.48
N GLY A 339 -13.42 11.01 2.46
CA GLY A 339 -14.32 11.76 3.34
C GLY A 339 -15.81 11.56 3.03
N MET A 340 -16.15 10.75 2.02
CA MET A 340 -17.50 10.35 1.63
C MET A 340 -17.44 8.92 1.10
N ASP A 341 -18.57 8.22 1.13
CA ASP A 341 -18.72 6.87 0.56
C ASP A 341 -18.36 6.84 -0.94
N GLU A 342 -17.82 5.73 -1.43
CA GLU A 342 -17.38 5.58 -2.83
C GLU A 342 -18.51 5.75 -3.86
N SER A 343 -19.77 5.56 -3.44
CA SER A 343 -20.97 5.73 -4.27
C SER A 343 -21.65 7.10 -4.10
N ASP A 344 -21.31 7.87 -3.07
CA ASP A 344 -21.90 9.19 -2.78
C ASP A 344 -21.23 10.33 -3.58
N TRP A 345 -21.33 10.25 -4.91
CA TRP A 345 -20.78 11.27 -5.81
C TRP A 345 -21.35 12.67 -5.57
N HIS A 346 -22.59 12.75 -5.08
CA HIS A 346 -23.19 14.02 -4.67
C HIS A 346 -22.52 14.60 -3.43
N GLY A 347 -22.33 13.78 -2.38
CA GLY A 347 -21.59 14.15 -1.18
C GLY A 347 -20.15 14.56 -1.49
N TRP A 348 -19.47 13.82 -2.38
CA TRP A 348 -18.14 14.17 -2.85
C TRP A 348 -18.09 15.53 -3.56
N ALA A 349 -19.08 15.85 -4.38
CA ALA A 349 -19.19 17.17 -5.02
C ALA A 349 -19.40 18.30 -4.00
N LEU A 350 -20.24 18.07 -2.97
CA LEU A 350 -20.42 19.01 -1.86
C LEU A 350 -19.11 19.22 -1.07
N LEU A 351 -18.41 18.13 -0.74
CA LEU A 351 -17.13 18.18 -0.05
C LEU A 351 -16.09 18.95 -0.87
N THR A 352 -16.04 18.69 -2.18
CA THR A 352 -15.12 19.37 -3.11
C THR A 352 -15.42 20.86 -3.22
N GLN A 353 -16.70 21.23 -3.30
CA GLN A 353 -17.12 22.62 -3.30
C GLN A 353 -16.74 23.35 -2.00
N ALA A 354 -16.91 22.69 -0.85
CA ALA A 354 -16.66 23.29 0.47
C ALA A 354 -15.16 23.41 0.79
N LEU A 355 -14.36 22.39 0.47
CA LEU A 355 -12.98 22.26 0.95
C LEU A 355 -11.91 22.18 -0.14
N GLY A 356 -12.27 21.86 -1.38
CA GLY A 356 -11.31 21.54 -2.45
C GLY A 356 -10.32 22.64 -2.81
N LYS A 357 -10.59 23.89 -2.41
CA LYS A 357 -9.67 25.03 -2.59
C LYS A 357 -8.55 25.12 -1.55
N ARG A 358 -8.78 24.57 -0.36
CA ARG A 358 -7.95 24.77 0.83
C ARG A 358 -7.49 23.47 1.51
N THR A 359 -7.92 22.34 0.96
CA THR A 359 -7.65 21.00 1.47
C THR A 359 -7.50 20.04 0.29
N GLN A 360 -6.50 19.17 0.35
CA GLN A 360 -6.38 18.03 -0.56
C GLN A 360 -7.50 17.01 -0.25
N LEU A 361 -8.25 16.60 -1.26
CA LEU A 361 -9.34 15.63 -1.17
C LEU A 361 -8.96 14.42 -2.01
N VAL A 362 -8.51 13.36 -1.34
CA VAL A 362 -7.94 12.16 -1.95
C VAL A 362 -9.04 11.12 -2.11
N GLY A 363 -9.32 10.71 -3.34
CA GLY A 363 -10.15 9.53 -3.59
C GLY A 363 -9.28 8.26 -3.61
N ASP A 364 -9.59 7.31 -2.74
CA ASP A 364 -9.03 5.96 -2.71
C ASP A 364 -10.05 4.96 -3.27
N ASP A 365 -11.05 4.52 -2.49
CA ASP A 365 -12.14 3.65 -2.95
C ASP A 365 -13.01 4.36 -4.02
N LEU A 366 -13.06 5.69 -3.97
CA LEU A 366 -13.74 6.48 -4.99
C LEU A 366 -13.18 6.24 -6.39
N PHE A 367 -11.85 6.09 -6.53
CA PHE A 367 -11.18 6.00 -7.84
C PHE A 367 -10.51 4.66 -8.11
N VAL A 368 -10.19 3.86 -7.08
CA VAL A 368 -9.56 2.54 -7.14
C VAL A 368 -8.38 2.46 -8.11
N THR A 369 -7.57 3.51 -8.17
CA THR A 369 -6.44 3.64 -9.12
C THR A 369 -6.84 3.43 -10.60
N ASN A 370 -8.12 3.60 -10.94
CA ASN A 370 -8.67 3.32 -12.27
C ASN A 370 -8.73 4.60 -13.13
N PRO A 371 -7.98 4.69 -14.25
CA PRO A 371 -7.98 5.89 -15.10
C PRO A 371 -9.35 6.28 -15.66
N SER A 372 -10.26 5.33 -15.88
CA SER A 372 -11.60 5.62 -16.41
C SER A 372 -12.48 6.30 -15.37
N ILE A 373 -12.47 5.81 -14.12
CA ILE A 373 -13.23 6.39 -13.00
C ILE A 373 -12.64 7.75 -12.62
N LEU A 374 -11.31 7.87 -12.56
CA LEU A 374 -10.64 9.15 -12.31
C LEU A 374 -11.01 10.19 -13.36
N ARG A 375 -11.08 9.82 -14.65
CA ARG A 375 -11.49 10.74 -15.72
C ARG A 375 -12.91 11.28 -15.53
N GLU A 376 -13.83 10.44 -15.07
CA GLU A 376 -15.18 10.85 -14.73
C GLU A 376 -15.18 11.81 -13.53
N GLY A 377 -14.43 11.50 -12.47
CA GLY A 377 -14.22 12.38 -11.31
C GLY A 377 -13.71 13.77 -11.69
N ILE A 378 -12.68 13.82 -12.52
CA ILE A 378 -12.11 15.08 -13.04
C ILE A 378 -13.17 15.88 -13.82
N HIS A 379 -13.93 15.22 -14.70
CA HIS A 379 -14.96 15.90 -15.49
C HIS A 379 -16.10 16.46 -14.63
N GLN A 380 -16.44 15.78 -13.53
CA GLN A 380 -17.48 16.22 -12.59
C GLN A 380 -16.96 17.17 -11.50
N GLY A 381 -15.65 17.43 -11.44
CA GLY A 381 -15.04 18.26 -10.40
C GLY A 381 -15.11 17.63 -9.01
N VAL A 382 -14.92 16.31 -8.94
CA VAL A 382 -14.94 15.52 -7.70
C VAL A 382 -13.52 15.21 -7.25
N GLY A 383 -13.22 15.51 -5.98
CA GLY A 383 -11.89 15.37 -5.40
C GLY A 383 -10.88 16.34 -6.02
N ASN A 384 -9.63 16.26 -5.58
CA ASN A 384 -8.50 16.96 -6.23
C ASN A 384 -7.17 16.20 -6.09
N ALA A 385 -7.24 14.95 -5.65
CA ALA A 385 -6.15 14.01 -5.55
C ALA A 385 -6.67 12.57 -5.65
N ILE A 386 -5.76 11.66 -5.99
CA ILE A 386 -6.02 10.22 -6.06
C ILE A 386 -4.98 9.47 -5.25
N LEU A 387 -5.42 8.47 -4.49
CA LEU A 387 -4.55 7.49 -3.88
C LEU A 387 -4.19 6.42 -4.91
N ILE A 388 -2.90 6.16 -5.08
CA ILE A 388 -2.39 5.22 -6.08
C ILE A 388 -1.94 3.94 -5.39
N LYS A 389 -2.72 2.89 -5.58
CA LYS A 389 -2.44 1.53 -5.16
C LYS A 389 -2.43 0.65 -6.41
N TYR A 390 -1.25 0.38 -6.94
CA TYR A 390 -1.03 -0.46 -8.13
C TYR A 390 -1.73 -1.83 -8.14
N ASN A 391 -2.09 -2.40 -6.98
CA ASN A 391 -2.83 -3.67 -6.90
C ASN A 391 -4.34 -3.51 -7.07
N GLN A 392 -4.88 -2.29 -6.92
CA GLN A 392 -6.27 -1.99 -7.26
C GLN A 392 -6.51 -2.01 -8.78
N ILE A 393 -5.47 -1.75 -9.59
CA ILE A 393 -5.58 -1.77 -11.06
C ILE A 393 -4.87 -2.97 -11.69
N GLY A 394 -3.78 -3.46 -11.10
CA GLY A 394 -3.17 -4.75 -11.40
C GLY A 394 -1.97 -4.75 -12.35
N THR A 395 -1.58 -3.62 -12.96
CA THR A 395 -0.33 -3.53 -13.75
C THR A 395 0.42 -2.21 -13.50
N LEU A 396 1.73 -2.21 -13.74
CA LEU A 396 2.54 -1.00 -13.69
C LEU A 396 2.12 0.01 -14.77
N SER A 397 1.85 -0.43 -16.00
CA SER A 397 1.45 0.46 -17.08
C SER A 397 0.15 1.22 -16.80
N GLU A 398 -0.88 0.54 -16.30
CA GLU A 398 -2.15 1.20 -15.93
C GLU A 398 -1.96 2.13 -14.72
N THR A 399 -1.09 1.76 -13.78
CA THR A 399 -0.71 2.61 -12.63
C THR A 399 -0.05 3.92 -13.11
N LEU A 400 0.92 3.84 -14.03
CA LEU A 400 1.57 5.02 -14.61
C LEU A 400 0.58 5.89 -15.40
N ASP A 401 -0.39 5.27 -16.08
CA ASP A 401 -1.46 6.00 -16.77
C ASP A 401 -2.37 6.76 -15.80
N ALA A 402 -2.73 6.16 -14.65
CA ALA A 402 -3.50 6.82 -13.60
C ALA A 402 -2.75 8.03 -13.00
N ILE A 403 -1.47 7.86 -12.66
CA ILE A 403 -0.61 8.94 -12.16
C ILE A 403 -0.52 10.07 -13.19
N ARG A 404 -0.28 9.74 -14.46
CA ARG A 404 -0.16 10.72 -15.54
C ARG A 404 -1.45 11.50 -15.75
N LEU A 405 -2.59 10.82 -15.74
CA LEU A 405 -3.92 11.44 -15.88
C LEU A 405 -4.18 12.43 -14.74
N ALA A 406 -3.89 12.04 -13.50
CA ALA A 406 -4.03 12.92 -12.34
C ALA A 406 -3.16 14.18 -12.49
N GLN A 407 -1.87 14.00 -12.77
CA GLN A 407 -0.92 15.11 -12.92
C GLN A 407 -1.32 16.07 -14.07
N GLN A 408 -1.77 15.54 -15.21
CA GLN A 408 -2.24 16.36 -16.35
C GLN A 408 -3.51 17.16 -16.03
N ALA A 409 -4.37 16.65 -15.15
CA ALA A 409 -5.57 17.32 -14.69
C ALA A 409 -5.34 18.26 -13.50
N GLY A 410 -4.09 18.39 -13.01
CA GLY A 410 -3.77 19.17 -11.81
C GLY A 410 -4.16 18.50 -10.49
N TYR A 411 -4.53 17.21 -10.53
CA TYR A 411 -4.73 16.42 -9.33
C TYR A 411 -3.39 15.94 -8.77
N ASN A 412 -3.31 15.81 -7.45
CA ASN A 412 -2.16 15.17 -6.84
C ASN A 412 -2.29 13.65 -6.91
N ALA A 413 -1.17 12.95 -7.09
CA ALA A 413 -1.09 11.51 -6.96
C ALA A 413 -0.35 11.17 -5.66
N VAL A 414 -0.97 10.37 -4.79
CA VAL A 414 -0.37 9.93 -3.53
C VAL A 414 -0.09 8.44 -3.63
N ILE A 415 1.19 8.05 -3.71
CA ILE A 415 1.54 6.63 -3.81
C ILE A 415 1.29 5.94 -2.48
N SER A 416 0.59 4.82 -2.47
CA SER A 416 0.16 4.18 -1.22
C SER A 416 0.57 2.71 -1.11
N HIS A 417 0.78 2.29 0.14
CA HIS A 417 0.81 0.88 0.55
C HIS A 417 -0.60 0.27 0.59
N ARG A 418 -0.70 -0.99 1.03
CA ARG A 418 -1.93 -1.61 1.57
C ARG A 418 -1.74 -2.05 3.03
N SER A 419 -2.81 -2.41 3.73
CA SER A 419 -2.72 -2.92 5.11
C SER A 419 -1.98 -4.26 5.22
N GLY A 420 -2.05 -5.15 4.24
CA GLY A 420 -1.17 -6.31 4.10
C GLY A 420 0.01 -6.01 3.19
N GLU A 421 1.19 -5.74 3.77
CA GLU A 421 2.41 -5.42 3.00
C GLU A 421 3.46 -6.53 3.11
N THR A 422 4.51 -6.42 2.30
CA THR A 422 5.70 -7.28 2.40
C THR A 422 6.97 -6.45 2.64
N GLU A 423 8.13 -7.08 2.62
CA GLU A 423 9.42 -6.39 2.59
C GLU A 423 9.69 -5.64 1.28
N ASP A 424 8.87 -5.85 0.25
CA ASP A 424 8.99 -5.16 -1.04
C ASP A 424 8.92 -3.64 -0.87
N THR A 425 9.79 -2.88 -1.53
CA THR A 425 9.87 -1.41 -1.41
C THR A 425 9.51 -0.66 -2.68
N THR A 426 8.87 -1.30 -3.66
CA THR A 426 8.65 -0.76 -5.02
C THR A 426 7.95 0.60 -5.03
N ILE A 427 7.01 0.83 -4.10
CA ILE A 427 6.29 2.10 -4.00
C ILE A 427 7.20 3.30 -3.66
N ALA A 428 8.35 3.09 -3.00
CA ALA A 428 9.32 4.13 -2.77
C ALA A 428 9.95 4.60 -4.10
N ASP A 429 10.41 3.65 -4.91
CA ASP A 429 10.96 3.93 -6.23
C ASP A 429 9.90 4.54 -7.18
N LEU A 430 8.65 4.07 -7.10
CA LEU A 430 7.54 4.62 -7.89
C LEU A 430 7.26 6.08 -7.53
N ALA A 431 7.19 6.41 -6.23
CA ALA A 431 6.95 7.78 -5.78
C ALA A 431 8.02 8.76 -6.25
N VAL A 432 9.29 8.33 -6.23
CA VAL A 432 10.42 9.15 -6.68
C VAL A 432 10.44 9.27 -8.21
N GLY A 433 10.39 8.15 -8.93
CA GLY A 433 10.52 8.10 -10.39
C GLY A 433 9.37 8.80 -11.13
N THR A 434 8.17 8.83 -10.55
CA THR A 434 7.00 9.49 -11.16
C THR A 434 6.79 10.92 -10.70
N ARG A 435 7.63 11.39 -9.77
CA ARG A 435 7.48 12.70 -9.10
C ARG A 435 6.08 12.89 -8.52
N ALA A 436 5.54 11.85 -7.90
CA ALA A 436 4.21 11.89 -7.29
C ALA A 436 4.12 12.97 -6.19
N GLY A 437 5.24 13.24 -5.52
CA GLY A 437 5.39 14.28 -4.51
C GLY A 437 4.87 13.89 -3.13
N GLN A 438 4.11 12.80 -3.00
CA GLN A 438 3.56 12.31 -1.75
C GLN A 438 3.56 10.78 -1.67
N ILE A 439 3.65 10.24 -0.45
CA ILE A 439 3.58 8.81 -0.18
C ILE A 439 2.81 8.52 1.12
N LYS A 440 1.89 7.55 1.11
CA LYS A 440 1.19 7.00 2.28
C LYS A 440 1.71 5.57 2.51
N THR A 441 2.64 5.39 3.45
CA THR A 441 3.27 4.07 3.67
C THR A 441 3.30 3.64 5.14
N GLY A 442 2.40 4.21 5.95
CA GLY A 442 2.14 3.80 7.33
C GLY A 442 3.01 4.48 8.37
N SER A 443 3.00 3.92 9.58
CA SER A 443 3.68 4.46 10.75
C SER A 443 5.19 4.23 10.75
N LEU A 444 5.84 4.72 11.81
CA LEU A 444 7.29 4.66 12.04
C LEU A 444 7.71 3.40 12.80
N CYS A 445 6.99 2.30 12.57
CA CYS A 445 7.33 0.97 13.07
C CYS A 445 6.83 -0.12 12.13
N ARG A 446 7.21 -1.36 12.41
CA ARG A 446 7.04 -2.55 11.57
C ARG A 446 7.80 -2.46 10.24
N SER A 447 8.55 -3.51 9.90
CA SER A 447 9.49 -3.48 8.77
C SER A 447 8.81 -3.41 7.40
N ASP A 448 7.56 -3.86 7.30
CA ASP A 448 6.70 -3.73 6.14
C ASP A 448 6.38 -2.26 5.80
N ARG A 449 6.49 -1.35 6.77
CA ARG A 449 6.37 0.12 6.58
C ARG A 449 7.74 0.76 6.46
N VAL A 450 8.57 0.55 7.49
CA VAL A 450 9.89 1.18 7.63
C VAL A 450 10.85 0.77 6.51
N GLY A 451 10.66 -0.39 5.88
CA GLY A 451 11.40 -0.80 4.69
C GLY A 451 11.32 0.24 3.55
N LYS A 452 10.13 0.81 3.31
CA LYS A 452 9.91 1.83 2.27
C LYS A 452 10.59 3.15 2.63
N TYR A 453 10.48 3.58 3.88
CA TYR A 453 11.21 4.75 4.37
C TYR A 453 12.74 4.58 4.25
N ASN A 454 13.26 3.40 4.59
CA ASN A 454 14.67 3.10 4.42
C ASN A 454 15.10 3.06 2.95
N ARG A 455 14.24 2.62 2.03
CA ARG A 455 14.51 2.74 0.59
C ARG A 455 14.56 4.20 0.15
N LEU A 456 13.62 5.04 0.59
CA LEU A 456 13.63 6.47 0.31
C LEU A 456 14.90 7.17 0.83
N LEU A 457 15.40 6.82 2.03
CA LEU A 457 16.70 7.33 2.51
C LEU A 457 17.86 6.98 1.58
N ARG A 458 17.90 5.75 1.04
CA ARG A 458 18.95 5.32 0.11
C ARG A 458 18.84 6.03 -1.23
N ILE A 459 17.62 6.25 -1.72
CA ILE A 459 17.39 6.99 -2.97
C ILE A 459 17.81 8.46 -2.80
N GLU A 460 17.41 9.11 -1.71
CA GLU A 460 17.84 10.48 -1.41
C GLU A 460 19.37 10.60 -1.30
N GLU A 461 20.03 9.64 -0.66
CA GLU A 461 21.50 9.61 -0.57
C GLU A 461 22.16 9.46 -1.95
N ALA A 462 21.60 8.65 -2.84
CA ALA A 462 22.12 8.44 -4.19
C ALA A 462 21.92 9.66 -5.10
N LEU A 463 20.76 10.32 -4.99
CA LEU A 463 20.38 11.46 -5.83
C LEU A 463 20.91 12.81 -5.30
N ALA A 464 21.32 12.89 -4.04
CA ALA A 464 21.74 14.14 -3.40
C ALA A 464 20.71 15.27 -3.64
N ASP A 465 21.11 16.35 -4.32
CA ASP A 465 20.23 17.51 -4.59
C ASP A 465 19.36 17.34 -5.86
N GLU A 466 19.44 16.21 -6.57
CA GLU A 466 18.69 15.95 -7.81
C GLU A 466 17.23 15.54 -7.56
N ALA A 467 16.86 15.19 -6.33
CA ALA A 467 15.50 14.87 -5.91
C ALA A 467 15.03 15.82 -4.79
N PRO A 468 14.48 17.00 -5.11
CA PRO A 468 14.03 17.93 -4.09
C PRO A 468 12.87 17.38 -3.26
N TYR A 469 12.89 17.65 -1.95
CA TYR A 469 11.76 17.45 -1.05
C TYR A 469 10.89 18.72 -1.02
N CYS A 470 9.61 18.62 -1.41
CA CYS A 470 8.75 19.80 -1.53
C CYS A 470 7.29 19.55 -1.10
N ALA A 471 6.86 20.27 -0.06
CA ALA A 471 5.48 20.26 0.41
C ALA A 471 4.55 21.28 -0.27
N ALA A 472 4.99 21.93 -1.36
CA ALA A 472 4.19 22.96 -2.03
C ALA A 472 2.84 22.44 -2.53
N ALA A 473 2.78 21.19 -2.99
CA ALA A 473 1.55 20.56 -3.47
C ALA A 473 0.46 20.40 -2.38
N LEU A 474 0.85 20.36 -1.10
CA LEU A 474 -0.05 20.32 0.05
C LEU A 474 -0.47 21.72 0.53
N ARG A 475 0.32 22.75 0.24
CA ARG A 475 0.09 24.13 0.69
C ARG A 475 -0.53 25.04 -0.37
N ALA A 476 -0.66 24.57 -1.61
CA ALA A 476 -1.20 25.37 -2.70
C ALA A 476 -2.69 25.70 -2.43
N GLU A 477 -3.03 26.99 -2.48
CA GLU A 477 -4.42 27.39 -2.67
C GLU A 477 -4.85 26.94 -4.06
N ARG A 478 -5.84 26.04 -4.11
CA ARG A 478 -6.36 25.47 -5.36
C ARG A 478 -7.48 26.37 -5.85
N GLY A 479 -7.28 27.04 -6.97
CA GLY A 479 -8.16 28.12 -7.48
C GLY A 479 -8.88 27.74 -8.75
#